data_AF-A0A920V0J9-F1
#
_entry.id   AF-A0A920V0J9-F1
#
_cell.length_a   1.000
_cell.length_b   1.000
_cell.length_c   1.000
_cell.angle_alpha   90.00
_cell.angle_beta   90.00
_cell.angle_gamma   90.00
#
_symmetry.space_group_name_H-M   'P 1'
#
loop_
_entity.id
_entity.type
_entity.pdbx_description
1 polymer ?
#
loop_
_entity_poly.entity_id
_entity_poly.type
_entity_poly.pdbx_seq_one_letter_code
_entity_poly.pdbx_strand_id
1 'polypeptide(L)'
;MKFPREGEVVVRVRAHAVVPPGAGVPRMRIGMGVRADVRAPEKTLAEVDVANSEPRTFTFRGRIESFPLPGHNPKYPGLQVTVYNAYEDGRPKTRKKKKKKKKKAPVEPDPTQPLLVIESVDFEGPVFDAWPPATHTRIFFPTSGQPTERQYAGKILSRFMTRAYRRPVGEDELAGSLALYDKLRTARRRSRLPSVTCCPWCWSLPSFSTWSNLGMVPLLDSRWTTSNWPHGCRISSGARCPTTGCSNSLARAG
;
A
#
# COMPACT_ATOMS: atom_id res chain seq x y z
N MET A 1 -6.47 4.84 -3.57
CA MET A 1 -5.24 4.40 -2.85
C MET A 1 -5.57 3.09 -2.13
N LYS A 2 -4.82 2.01 -2.35
CA LYS A 2 -5.10 0.70 -1.72
C LYS A 2 -4.33 0.62 -0.41
N PHE A 3 -5.01 0.28 0.70
CA PHE A 3 -4.35 0.13 2.00
C PHE A 3 -3.36 -1.06 1.95
N PRO A 4 -2.11 -0.89 2.40
CA PRO A 4 -1.14 -1.98 2.45
C PRO A 4 -1.62 -3.07 3.42
N ARG A 5 -1.63 -4.33 3.00
CA ARG A 5 -2.07 -5.47 3.82
C ARG A 5 -0.91 -6.29 4.38
N GLU A 6 0.30 -5.99 3.96
CA GLU A 6 1.52 -6.71 4.29
C GLU A 6 2.64 -5.69 4.50
N GLY A 7 3.58 -6.04 5.37
CA GLY A 7 4.79 -5.26 5.58
C GLY A 7 5.02 -4.89 7.04
N GLU A 8 6.22 -4.40 7.30
CA GLU A 8 6.61 -3.94 8.62
C GLU A 8 6.06 -2.54 8.88
N VAL A 9 5.56 -2.33 10.10
CA VAL A 9 5.04 -1.05 10.57
C VAL A 9 5.81 -0.62 11.80
N VAL A 10 6.02 0.68 11.92
CA VAL A 10 6.68 1.30 13.06
C VAL A 10 5.70 2.28 13.69
N VAL A 11 5.45 2.09 14.99
CA VAL A 11 4.65 2.99 15.81
C VAL A 11 5.59 3.68 16.79
N ARG A 12 5.69 5.01 16.71
CA ARG A 12 6.45 5.81 17.67
C ARG A 12 5.46 6.57 18.54
N VAL A 13 5.55 6.36 19.86
CA VAL A 13 4.71 7.06 20.83
C VAL A 13 5.60 7.91 21.71
N ARG A 14 5.40 9.22 21.69
CA ARG A 14 6.06 10.15 22.61
C ARG A 14 5.15 10.35 23.81
N ALA A 15 5.57 9.85 24.97
CA ALA A 15 4.77 9.87 26.19
C ALA A 15 5.62 10.03 27.45
N HIS A 16 4.98 10.51 28.51
CA HIS A 16 5.51 10.54 29.87
C HIS A 16 4.42 10.20 30.89
N ALA A 17 4.83 9.96 32.12
CA ALA A 17 3.95 9.62 33.23
C ALA A 17 3.96 10.72 34.28
N VAL A 18 2.76 11.05 34.77
CA VAL A 18 2.56 11.84 35.99
C VAL A 18 2.02 10.90 37.04
N VAL A 19 2.89 10.50 37.97
CA VAL A 19 2.58 9.55 39.03
C VAL A 19 2.33 10.32 40.33
N PRO A 20 1.10 10.32 40.87
CA PRO A 20 0.83 10.93 42.18
C PRO A 20 1.49 10.12 43.31
N PRO A 21 1.80 10.75 44.45
CA PRO A 21 2.45 10.07 45.58
C PRO A 21 1.59 8.90 46.08
N GLY A 22 2.17 7.69 46.09
CA GLY A 22 1.50 6.46 46.53
C GLY A 22 0.77 5.68 45.44
N ALA A 23 0.81 6.12 44.18
CA ALA A 23 0.30 5.35 43.03
C ALA A 23 1.40 4.54 42.33
N GLY A 24 1.01 3.48 41.63
CA GLY A 24 1.91 2.68 40.81
C GLY A 24 2.24 3.34 39.46
N VAL A 25 3.16 2.73 38.73
CA VAL A 25 3.60 3.20 37.41
C VAL A 25 2.53 2.91 36.35
N PRO A 26 2.18 3.87 35.46
CA PRO A 26 1.20 3.62 34.41
C PRO A 26 1.73 2.63 33.37
N ARG A 27 0.85 1.78 32.86
CA ARG A 27 1.16 0.79 31.82
C ARG A 27 0.60 1.23 30.49
N MET A 28 1.45 1.65 29.57
CA MET A 28 1.05 2.01 28.22
C MET A 28 0.82 0.74 27.40
N ARG A 29 -0.43 0.53 26.97
CA ARG A 29 -0.78 -0.51 26.00
C ARG A 29 -1.07 0.10 24.64
N ILE A 30 -0.46 -0.49 23.63
CA ILE A 30 -0.67 -0.13 22.24
C ILE A 30 -1.35 -1.30 21.55
N GLY A 31 -2.55 -1.05 21.05
CA GLY A 31 -3.32 -1.98 20.25
C GLY A 31 -3.37 -1.53 18.80
N MET A 32 -3.48 -2.50 17.89
CA MET A 32 -3.81 -2.24 16.50
C MET A 32 -4.95 -3.14 16.07
N GLY A 33 -5.91 -2.57 15.36
CA GLY A 33 -7.01 -3.34 14.82
C GLY A 33 -7.95 -2.57 13.93
N VAL A 34 -9.16 -3.08 13.76
CA VAL A 34 -10.15 -2.46 12.89
C VAL A 34 -11.16 -1.69 13.71
N ARG A 35 -11.49 -0.50 13.22
CA ARG A 35 -12.66 0.20 13.71
C ARG A 35 -13.90 -0.36 13.03
N ALA A 36 -14.81 -0.95 13.80
CA ALA A 36 -16.12 -1.35 13.29
C ALA A 36 -17.25 -0.90 14.22
N ASP A 37 -18.47 -0.97 13.71
CA ASP A 37 -19.68 -0.53 14.43
C ASP A 37 -20.08 -1.51 15.56
N VAL A 38 -19.93 -2.81 15.30
CA VAL A 38 -20.42 -3.87 16.20
C VAL A 38 -19.29 -4.52 17.00
N ARG A 39 -18.21 -4.93 16.33
CA ARG A 39 -17.03 -5.53 16.95
C ARG A 39 -15.79 -4.91 16.36
N ALA A 40 -14.98 -4.27 17.20
CA ALA A 40 -13.68 -3.75 16.83
C ALA A 40 -12.60 -4.72 17.34
N PRO A 41 -12.30 -5.81 16.60
CA PRO A 41 -11.21 -6.69 17.00
C PRO A 41 -9.90 -5.90 16.95
N GLU A 42 -9.18 -6.00 18.05
CA GLU A 42 -7.90 -5.36 18.30
C GLU A 42 -6.94 -6.44 18.79
N LYS A 43 -5.67 -6.33 18.39
CA LYS A 43 -4.60 -7.15 18.95
C LYS A 43 -3.54 -6.22 19.53
N THR A 44 -3.03 -6.59 20.70
CA THR A 44 -1.96 -5.86 21.37
C THR A 44 -0.67 -5.95 20.57
N LEU A 45 -0.09 -4.79 20.25
CA LEU A 45 1.24 -4.67 19.66
C LEU A 45 2.32 -4.73 20.75
N ALA A 46 2.15 -3.94 21.82
CA ALA A 46 3.09 -3.88 22.93
C ALA A 46 2.43 -3.38 24.22
N GLU A 47 3.00 -3.78 25.35
CA GLU A 47 2.70 -3.25 26.68
C GLU A 47 4.02 -2.85 27.34
N VAL A 48 4.12 -1.61 27.84
CA VAL A 48 5.33 -1.09 28.50
C VAL A 48 4.93 -0.22 29.69
N ASP A 49 5.61 -0.42 30.82
CA ASP A 49 5.46 0.44 32.00
C ASP A 49 6.26 1.73 31.79
N VAL A 50 5.59 2.88 31.92
CA VAL A 50 6.18 4.21 31.67
C VAL A 50 6.48 4.87 33.00
N ALA A 51 7.71 4.72 33.50
CA ALA A 51 8.16 5.35 34.75
C ALA A 51 8.77 6.75 34.57
N ASN A 52 8.87 7.22 33.32
CA ASN A 52 9.55 8.46 32.98
C ASN A 52 8.65 9.67 33.29
N SER A 53 9.16 10.60 34.10
CA SER A 53 8.53 11.92 34.32
C SER A 53 8.65 12.84 33.10
N GLU A 54 9.76 12.72 32.35
CA GLU A 54 10.01 13.51 31.15
C GLU A 54 9.54 12.80 29.86
N PRO A 55 9.16 13.55 28.81
CA PRO A 55 8.71 12.99 27.54
C PRO A 55 9.77 12.13 26.86
N ARG A 56 9.44 10.86 26.62
CA ARG A 56 10.30 9.93 25.91
C ARG A 56 9.57 9.29 24.73
N THR A 57 10.31 9.08 23.63
CA THR A 57 9.81 8.37 22.46
C THR A 57 10.04 6.88 22.60
N PHE A 58 8.96 6.11 22.58
CA PHE A 58 8.96 4.65 22.55
C PHE A 58 8.70 4.18 21.12
N THR A 59 9.57 3.32 20.59
CA THR A 59 9.46 2.81 19.22
C THR A 59 9.08 1.34 19.25
N PHE A 60 8.00 1.00 18.56
CA PHE A 60 7.46 -0.36 18.46
C PHE A 60 7.42 -0.78 17.00
N ARG A 61 7.93 -1.98 16.71
CA ARG A 61 7.89 -2.59 15.37
C ARG A 61 6.92 -3.76 15.38
N GLY A 62 6.15 -3.91 14.30
CA GLY A 62 5.23 -5.02 14.11
C GLY A 62 5.02 -5.31 12.63
N ARG A 63 4.37 -6.43 12.28
CA ARG A 63 3.95 -6.69 10.90
C ARG A 63 2.44 -6.52 10.75
N ILE A 64 1.99 -5.78 9.75
CA ILE A 64 0.59 -5.38 9.61
C ILE A 64 -0.35 -6.58 9.45
N GLU A 65 0.12 -7.65 8.80
CA GLU A 65 -0.64 -8.90 8.61
C GLU A 65 -0.88 -9.69 9.91
N SER A 66 -0.15 -9.36 10.99
CA SER A 66 -0.35 -10.00 12.30
C SER A 66 -1.56 -9.47 13.07
N PHE A 67 -2.15 -8.38 12.58
CA PHE A 67 -3.27 -7.66 13.18
C PHE A 67 -4.54 -7.87 12.35
N PRO A 68 -5.74 -7.73 12.97
CA PRO A 68 -6.97 -7.82 12.22
C PRO A 68 -7.00 -6.70 11.16
N LEU A 69 -7.12 -7.11 9.90
CA LEU A 69 -7.18 -6.21 8.76
C LEU A 69 -8.64 -5.96 8.34
N PRO A 70 -8.95 -4.76 7.84
CA PRO A 70 -10.28 -4.48 7.33
C PRO A 70 -10.62 -5.39 6.13
N GLY A 71 -11.92 -5.71 6.00
CA GLY A 71 -12.46 -6.48 4.88
C GLY A 71 -12.42 -5.72 3.55
N HIS A 72 -13.19 -6.20 2.57
CA HIS A 72 -13.19 -5.64 1.22
C HIS A 72 -13.90 -4.27 1.11
N ASN A 73 -14.87 -3.99 1.98
CA ASN A 73 -15.59 -2.70 2.01
C ASN A 73 -15.88 -2.27 3.47
N PRO A 74 -14.86 -1.86 4.23
CA PRO A 74 -15.05 -1.43 5.61
C PRO A 74 -15.73 -0.05 5.64
N LYS A 75 -16.65 0.15 6.59
CA LYS A 75 -17.24 1.47 6.88
C LYS A 75 -16.17 2.51 7.25
N TYR A 76 -15.13 2.07 7.95
CA TYR A 76 -13.95 2.89 8.28
C TYR A 76 -12.71 2.25 7.64
N PRO A 77 -12.18 2.81 6.55
CA PRO A 77 -11.00 2.27 5.91
C PRO A 77 -9.75 2.49 6.77
N GLY A 78 -8.89 1.48 6.81
CA GLY A 78 -7.59 1.55 7.49
C GLY A 78 -7.51 0.76 8.80
N LEU A 79 -6.41 0.96 9.51
CA LEU A 79 -6.10 0.35 10.80
C LEU A 79 -6.21 1.42 11.88
N GLN A 80 -6.85 1.09 13.00
CA GLN A 80 -6.92 1.93 14.18
C GLN A 80 -5.78 1.54 15.12
N VAL A 81 -4.94 2.51 15.48
CA VAL A 81 -3.98 2.39 16.58
C VAL A 81 -4.65 2.94 17.83
N THR A 82 -4.71 2.13 18.88
CA THR A 82 -5.24 2.51 20.19
C THR A 82 -4.10 2.57 21.19
N VAL A 83 -4.02 3.67 21.93
CA VAL A 83 -3.05 3.82 23.02
C VAL A 83 -3.84 4.16 24.27
N TYR A 84 -3.65 3.39 25.34
CA TYR A 84 -4.33 3.63 26.61
C TYR A 84 -3.51 3.13 27.79
N ASN A 85 -3.80 3.71 28.95
CA ASN A 85 -3.26 3.26 30.21
C ASN A 85 -4.03 2.00 30.67
N ALA A 86 -3.35 0.86 30.69
CA ALA A 86 -3.87 -0.42 31.18
C ALA A 86 -3.60 -0.64 32.67
N TYR A 87 -3.20 0.41 33.40
CA TYR A 87 -2.95 0.34 34.83
C TYR A 87 -4.23 0.04 35.63
N GLU A 88 -4.11 -0.88 36.59
CA GLU A 88 -5.19 -1.31 37.48
C GLU A 88 -4.80 -1.05 38.94
N ASP A 89 -5.55 -0.18 39.63
CA ASP A 89 -5.33 0.19 41.05
C ASP A 89 -5.68 -0.91 42.06
N GLY A 90 -6.14 -2.09 41.62
CA GLY A 90 -6.69 -3.15 42.48
C GLY A 90 -7.97 -2.77 43.24
N ARG A 91 -8.35 -1.49 43.26
CA ARG A 91 -9.59 -0.98 43.86
C ARG A 91 -10.78 -1.34 42.96
N PRO A 92 -11.93 -1.74 43.53
CA PRO A 92 -13.12 -2.00 42.74
C PRO A 92 -13.52 -0.74 41.98
N LYS A 93 -13.68 -0.85 40.65
CA LYS A 93 -14.12 0.26 39.80
C LYS A 93 -15.45 0.77 40.33
N THR A 94 -15.48 1.99 40.87
CA THR A 94 -16.73 2.59 41.35
C THR A 94 -17.68 2.71 40.15
N ARG A 95 -18.86 2.07 40.21
CA ARG A 95 -19.90 2.26 39.18
C ARG A 95 -20.36 3.72 39.25
N LYS A 96 -19.73 4.60 38.47
CA LYS A 96 -20.25 5.96 38.25
C LYS A 96 -21.69 5.79 37.72
N LYS A 97 -22.70 6.14 38.52
CA LYS A 97 -24.11 6.16 38.09
C LYS A 97 -24.17 6.96 36.79
N LYS A 98 -24.79 6.41 35.75
CA LYS A 98 -25.01 7.05 34.44
C LYS A 98 -25.74 8.38 34.67
N LYS A 99 -24.99 9.48 34.88
CA LYS A 99 -25.56 10.82 34.98
C LYS A 99 -26.08 11.15 33.58
N LYS A 100 -27.40 11.39 33.49
CA LYS A 100 -28.12 11.82 32.29
C LYS A 100 -27.29 12.92 31.61
N LYS A 101 -26.91 12.71 30.34
CA LYS A 101 -26.13 13.61 29.44
C LYS A 101 -26.14 15.07 29.90
N LYS A 102 -25.15 15.50 30.69
CA LYS A 102 -24.70 16.90 30.67
C LYS A 102 -23.56 16.99 29.66
N LYS A 103 -23.65 18.02 28.81
CA LYS A 103 -22.76 18.30 27.67
C LYS A 103 -21.28 18.18 28.07
N LYS A 104 -20.52 17.58 27.16
CA LYS A 104 -19.04 17.46 27.07
C LYS A 104 -18.25 18.51 27.87
N ALA A 105 -18.08 18.33 29.17
CA ALA A 105 -16.99 18.95 29.90
C ALA A 105 -15.75 18.04 29.76
N PRO A 106 -14.53 18.59 29.64
CA PRO A 106 -13.32 17.80 29.80
C PRO A 106 -13.42 17.02 31.10
N VAL A 107 -13.29 15.69 31.01
CA VAL A 107 -13.20 14.86 32.21
C VAL A 107 -11.81 15.13 32.77
N GLU A 108 -11.74 15.92 33.85
CA GLU A 108 -10.47 16.12 34.52
C GLU A 108 -9.94 14.78 35.05
N PRO A 109 -8.64 14.50 34.89
CA PRO A 109 -8.05 13.25 35.34
C PRO A 109 -8.18 13.13 36.87
N ASP A 110 -8.48 11.93 37.35
CA ASP A 110 -8.55 11.67 38.78
C ASP A 110 -7.14 11.86 39.37
N PRO A 111 -6.94 12.78 40.35
CA PRO A 111 -5.61 13.08 40.90
C PRO A 111 -5.00 11.89 41.66
N THR A 112 -5.79 10.84 41.92
CA THR A 112 -5.35 9.63 42.64
C THR A 112 -4.72 8.60 41.71
N GLN A 113 -4.94 8.69 40.39
CA GLN A 113 -4.50 7.67 39.43
C GLN A 113 -3.27 8.14 38.65
N PRO A 114 -2.35 7.23 38.27
CA PRO A 114 -1.23 7.59 37.43
C PRO A 114 -1.73 7.97 36.03
N LEU A 115 -1.29 9.13 35.57
CA LEU A 115 -1.66 9.67 34.28
C LEU A 115 -0.59 9.34 33.25
N LEU A 116 -1.00 8.69 32.16
CA LEU A 116 -0.18 8.55 30.96
C LEU A 116 -0.47 9.74 30.04
N VAL A 117 0.50 10.62 29.86
CA VAL A 117 0.41 11.78 28.97
C VAL A 117 1.04 11.42 27.64
N ILE A 118 0.26 11.48 26.58
CA ILE A 118 0.69 11.20 25.20
C ILE A 118 0.82 12.53 24.48
N GLU A 119 2.02 12.84 23.99
CA GLU A 119 2.29 14.07 23.24
C GLU A 119 2.09 13.86 21.74
N SER A 120 2.59 12.73 21.21
CA SER A 120 2.44 12.40 19.80
C SER A 120 2.42 10.89 19.57
N VAL A 121 1.77 10.49 18.48
CA VAL A 121 1.76 9.12 17.96
C VAL A 121 2.03 9.19 16.47
N ASP A 122 3.16 8.65 16.05
CA ASP A 122 3.50 8.48 14.64
C ASP A 122 3.27 7.03 14.23
N PHE A 123 2.69 6.85 13.05
CA PHE A 123 2.53 5.54 12.42
C PHE A 123 3.17 5.58 11.04
N GLU A 124 4.13 4.69 10.80
CA GLU A 124 4.80 4.53 9.52
C GLU A 124 4.59 3.10 9.01
N GLY A 125 4.19 2.95 7.74
CA GLY A 125 4.02 1.64 7.15
C GLY A 125 3.67 1.68 5.65
N PRO A 126 4.12 0.69 4.85
CA PRO A 126 5.15 -0.30 5.16
C PRO A 126 6.56 0.35 5.14
N VAL A 127 7.35 0.13 6.19
CA VAL A 127 8.72 0.64 6.31
C VAL A 127 9.69 -0.33 5.65
N PHE A 128 10.57 0.19 4.80
CA PHE A 128 11.67 -0.55 4.19
C PHE A 128 12.98 0.17 4.51
N ASP A 129 13.87 -0.48 5.28
CA ASP A 129 15.16 0.10 5.65
C ASP A 129 16.08 0.32 4.43
N ALA A 130 15.91 -0.51 3.38
CA ALA A 130 16.58 -0.36 2.09
C ALA A 130 15.67 -0.88 0.97
N TRP A 131 15.78 -0.26 -0.21
CA TRP A 131 15.11 -0.73 -1.42
C TRP A 131 16.15 -1.20 -2.45
N PRO A 132 16.10 -2.47 -2.90
CA PRO A 132 15.16 -3.53 -2.54
C PRO A 132 15.40 -4.09 -1.12
N PRO A 133 14.36 -4.57 -0.43
CA PRO A 133 14.49 -5.10 0.92
C PRO A 133 15.35 -6.36 0.97
N ALA A 134 15.96 -6.64 2.13
CA ALA A 134 16.83 -7.80 2.33
C ALA A 134 16.17 -9.14 1.95
N THR A 135 14.86 -9.29 2.19
CA THR A 135 14.08 -10.45 1.78
C THR A 135 14.03 -10.60 0.25
N HIS A 136 13.92 -9.49 -0.47
CA HIS A 136 13.91 -9.48 -1.94
C HIS A 136 15.29 -9.83 -2.48
N THR A 137 16.37 -9.22 -1.98
CA THR A 137 17.74 -9.51 -2.44
C THR A 137 18.21 -10.91 -2.07
N ARG A 138 17.69 -11.50 -0.99
CA ARG A 138 17.97 -12.90 -0.59
C ARG A 138 17.41 -13.93 -1.56
N ILE A 139 16.32 -13.59 -2.26
CA ILE A 139 15.70 -14.43 -3.30
C ILE A 139 16.27 -14.05 -4.68
N PHE A 140 16.22 -12.77 -5.01
CA PHE A 140 16.73 -12.19 -6.25
C PHE A 140 18.14 -11.63 -6.02
N PHE A 141 19.12 -12.52 -6.13
CA PHE A 141 20.53 -12.17 -5.96
C PHE A 141 21.15 -11.73 -7.29
N PRO A 142 22.12 -10.80 -7.25
CA PRO A 142 22.89 -10.44 -8.43
C PRO A 142 23.64 -11.69 -8.95
N THR A 143 23.58 -11.92 -10.26
CA THR A 143 24.32 -12.98 -10.93
C THR A 143 25.44 -12.36 -11.77
N SER A 144 26.60 -13.00 -11.80
CA SER A 144 27.65 -12.69 -12.77
C SER A 144 27.18 -13.06 -14.17
N GLY A 145 27.09 -12.06 -15.06
CA GLY A 145 26.63 -12.20 -16.45
C GLY A 145 25.15 -11.88 -16.67
N GLN A 146 24.66 -12.08 -17.90
CA GLN A 146 23.27 -11.86 -18.29
C GLN A 146 22.59 -13.20 -18.61
N PRO A 147 22.23 -14.02 -17.60
CA PRO A 147 21.48 -15.25 -17.84
C PRO A 147 20.10 -14.92 -18.43
N THR A 148 19.57 -15.83 -19.24
CA THR A 148 18.17 -15.72 -19.67
C THR A 148 17.23 -15.80 -18.47
N GLU A 149 16.02 -15.24 -18.60
CA GLU A 149 15.00 -15.22 -17.54
C GLU A 149 14.76 -16.63 -16.96
N ARG A 150 14.70 -17.65 -17.82
CA ARG A 150 14.52 -19.06 -17.44
C ARG A 150 15.71 -19.62 -16.66
N GLN A 151 16.94 -19.36 -17.11
CA GLN A 151 18.15 -19.83 -16.42
C GLN A 151 18.27 -19.18 -15.03
N TYR A 152 17.93 -17.89 -14.92
CA TYR A 152 17.91 -17.20 -13.63
C TYR A 152 16.83 -17.76 -12.71
N ALA A 153 15.63 -18.04 -13.23
CA ALA A 153 14.58 -18.73 -12.48
C ALA A 153 15.04 -20.10 -11.94
N GLY A 154 15.76 -20.88 -12.76
CA GLY A 154 16.34 -22.15 -12.31
C GLY A 154 17.31 -21.99 -11.14
N LYS A 155 18.19 -20.97 -11.17
CA LYS A 155 19.11 -20.67 -10.06
C LYS A 155 18.37 -20.24 -8.79
N ILE A 156 17.32 -19.43 -8.92
CA ILE A 156 16.47 -19.01 -7.78
C ILE A 156 15.78 -20.23 -7.17
N LEU A 157 15.10 -21.03 -8.00
CA LEU A 157 14.34 -22.20 -7.56
C LEU A 157 15.25 -23.23 -6.88
N SER A 158 16.42 -23.53 -7.46
CA SER A 158 17.41 -24.42 -6.84
C SER A 158 17.77 -23.99 -5.42
N ARG A 159 18.17 -22.72 -5.23
CA ARG A 159 18.54 -22.19 -3.90
C ARG A 159 17.35 -22.14 -2.94
N PHE A 160 16.18 -21.77 -3.43
CA PHE A 160 14.97 -21.66 -2.63
C PHE A 160 14.49 -23.04 -2.15
N MET A 161 14.37 -24.01 -3.06
CA MET A 161 13.93 -25.37 -2.78
C MET A 161 14.91 -26.09 -1.85
N THR A 162 16.22 -25.90 -2.02
CA THR A 162 17.23 -26.49 -1.12
C THR A 162 17.06 -26.00 0.31
N ARG A 163 16.77 -24.70 0.50
CA ARG A 163 16.48 -24.12 1.83
C ARG A 163 15.14 -24.58 2.39
N ALA A 164 14.11 -24.69 1.54
CA ALA A 164 12.77 -25.09 1.95
C ALA A 164 12.71 -26.56 2.37
N TYR A 165 13.32 -27.47 1.58
CA TYR A 165 13.34 -28.90 1.83
C TYR A 165 14.45 -29.33 2.78
N ARG A 166 15.39 -28.42 3.10
CA ARG A 166 16.54 -28.68 3.98
C ARG A 166 17.42 -29.86 3.50
N ARG A 167 17.40 -30.15 2.20
CA ARG A 167 18.19 -31.20 1.51
C ARG A 167 18.58 -30.75 0.11
N PRO A 168 19.61 -31.33 -0.52
CA PRO A 168 19.87 -31.09 -1.94
C PRO A 168 18.66 -31.49 -2.80
N VAL A 169 18.37 -30.66 -3.80
CA VAL A 169 17.24 -30.84 -4.71
C VAL A 169 17.69 -31.67 -5.91
N GLY A 170 16.92 -32.71 -6.24
CA GLY A 170 17.18 -33.54 -7.43
C GLY A 170 16.83 -32.81 -8.72
N GLU A 171 17.45 -33.20 -9.83
CA GLU A 171 17.23 -32.56 -11.13
C GLU A 171 15.77 -32.67 -11.60
N ASP A 172 15.10 -33.79 -11.33
CA ASP A 172 13.70 -34.03 -11.70
C ASP A 172 12.73 -33.09 -10.96
N GLU A 173 12.97 -32.83 -9.67
CA GLU A 173 12.16 -31.91 -8.87
C GLU A 173 12.28 -30.47 -9.36
N LEU A 174 13.50 -30.08 -9.74
CA LEU A 174 13.79 -28.77 -10.31
C LEU A 174 13.18 -28.63 -11.71
N ALA A 175 13.24 -29.68 -12.53
CA ALA A 175 12.61 -29.72 -13.85
C ALA A 175 11.09 -29.57 -13.76
N GLY A 176 10.43 -30.26 -12.81
CA GLY A 176 9.00 -30.11 -12.54
C GLY A 176 8.63 -28.67 -12.15
N SER A 177 9.44 -28.05 -11.31
CA SER A 177 9.24 -26.64 -10.90
C SER A 177 9.45 -25.65 -12.04
N LEU A 178 10.43 -25.89 -12.91
CA LEU A 178 10.65 -25.10 -14.13
C LEU A 178 9.52 -25.27 -15.14
N ALA A 179 8.96 -26.48 -15.27
CA ALA A 179 7.79 -26.71 -16.12
C ALA A 179 6.56 -25.92 -15.63
N LEU A 180 6.37 -25.82 -14.31
CA LEU A 180 5.33 -24.95 -13.73
C LEU A 180 5.61 -23.47 -14.03
N TYR A 181 6.86 -23.03 -13.89
CA TYR A 181 7.29 -21.67 -14.23
C TYR A 181 6.92 -21.32 -15.68
N ASP A 182 7.18 -22.21 -16.63
CA ASP A 182 6.88 -21.98 -18.05
C ASP A 182 5.39 -21.84 -18.33
N LYS A 183 4.58 -22.71 -17.71
CA LYS A 183 3.12 -22.65 -17.82
C LYS A 183 2.61 -21.30 -17.34
N LEU A 184 3.07 -20.83 -16.18
CA LEU A 184 2.69 -19.54 -15.62
C LEU A 184 3.19 -18.37 -16.47
N ARG A 185 4.41 -18.46 -17.00
CA ARG A 185 5.00 -17.40 -17.82
C ARG A 185 4.27 -17.25 -19.16
N THR A 186 3.87 -18.36 -19.75
CA THR A 186 3.11 -18.41 -21.00
C THR A 186 1.67 -17.93 -20.81
N ALA A 187 0.99 -18.39 -19.75
CA ALA A 187 -0.37 -17.94 -19.42
C ALA A 187 -0.45 -16.42 -19.22
N ARG A 188 0.54 -15.84 -18.54
CA ARG A 188 0.60 -14.38 -18.28
C ARG A 188 0.95 -13.57 -19.53
N ARG A 189 1.61 -14.16 -20.54
CA ARG A 189 1.82 -13.53 -21.85
C ARG A 189 0.51 -13.51 -22.65
N ARG A 190 -0.33 -14.54 -22.52
CA ARG A 190 -1.65 -14.62 -23.20
C ARG A 190 -2.67 -13.62 -22.66
N SER A 191 -2.54 -13.20 -21.41
CA SER A 191 -3.43 -12.20 -20.79
C SER A 191 -2.97 -10.74 -20.97
N ARG A 192 -1.84 -10.48 -21.64
CA ARG A 192 -1.60 -9.15 -22.22
C ARG A 192 -2.54 -9.07 -23.42
N LEU A 193 -3.59 -8.26 -23.28
CA LEU A 193 -4.47 -7.85 -24.38
C LEU A 193 -3.63 -7.66 -25.66
N PRO A 194 -4.11 -8.11 -26.83
CA PRO A 194 -3.45 -7.72 -28.07
C PRO A 194 -3.30 -6.21 -28.04
N SER A 195 -2.11 -5.74 -28.43
CA SER A 195 -1.86 -4.35 -28.77
C SER A 195 -3.12 -3.78 -29.40
N VAL A 196 -3.55 -2.58 -28.97
CA VAL A 196 -4.56 -1.82 -29.68
C VAL A 196 -4.05 -1.64 -31.11
N THR A 197 -4.35 -2.60 -31.98
CA THR A 197 -4.36 -2.42 -33.41
C THR A 197 -5.50 -1.46 -33.60
N CYS A 198 -5.14 -0.19 -33.72
CA CYS A 198 -6.04 0.87 -34.14
C CYS A 198 -6.85 0.32 -35.32
N CYS A 199 -8.14 0.12 -35.11
CA CYS A 199 -9.03 -0.44 -36.11
C CYS A 199 -9.03 0.52 -37.30
N PRO A 200 -8.62 0.10 -38.52
CA PRO A 200 -8.55 1.00 -39.68
C PRO A 200 -9.94 1.53 -40.12
N TRP A 201 -11.02 0.99 -39.56
CA TRP A 201 -12.40 1.33 -39.90
C TRP A 201 -12.94 2.60 -39.24
N CYS A 202 -12.17 3.30 -38.41
CA CYS A 202 -12.62 4.58 -37.83
C CYS A 202 -12.45 5.79 -38.76
N TRP A 203 -12.01 5.60 -40.02
CA TRP A 203 -11.76 6.67 -41.01
C TRP A 203 -12.76 6.73 -42.17
N SER A 204 -13.92 6.08 -42.05
CA SER A 204 -14.95 6.11 -43.10
C SER A 204 -16.29 6.58 -42.54
N LEU A 205 -16.41 7.88 -42.27
CA LEU A 205 -17.71 8.55 -42.23
C LEU A 205 -17.84 9.43 -43.48
N PRO A 206 -18.87 9.23 -44.32
CA PRO A 206 -19.20 10.15 -45.40
C PRO A 206 -19.77 11.46 -44.84
N SER A 207 -19.39 12.55 -45.49
CA SER A 207 -19.93 13.91 -45.40
C SER A 207 -21.44 13.96 -45.10
N PHE A 208 -21.80 14.44 -43.91
CA PHE A 208 -23.16 14.85 -43.59
C PHE A 208 -23.32 16.33 -43.91
N SER A 209 -23.65 16.63 -45.17
CA SER A 209 -24.18 17.93 -45.58
C SER A 209 -25.67 17.99 -45.27
N THR A 210 -26.11 19.16 -44.80
CA THR A 210 -27.49 19.63 -44.57
C THR A 210 -28.01 19.51 -43.13
N TRP A 211 -27.90 20.62 -42.38
CA TRP A 211 -29.07 21.46 -42.10
C TRP A 211 -28.63 22.84 -41.64
N SER A 212 -29.06 23.83 -42.41
CA SER A 212 -28.96 25.25 -42.11
C SER A 212 -30.01 25.66 -41.07
N ASN A 213 -29.73 26.78 -40.43
CA ASN A 213 -30.65 27.70 -39.75
C ASN A 213 -31.02 27.42 -38.29
N LEU A 214 -30.28 28.09 -37.40
CA LEU A 214 -30.73 28.98 -36.30
C LEU A 214 -29.46 29.17 -35.45
N GLY A 215 -28.63 30.18 -35.69
CA GLY A 215 -28.97 31.57 -35.44
C GLY A 215 -28.61 31.93 -34.00
N MET A 216 -27.31 32.20 -33.72
CA MET A 216 -26.86 33.25 -32.81
C MET A 216 -25.34 33.25 -32.65
N VAL A 217 -24.78 34.43 -32.88
CA VAL A 217 -23.38 34.84 -32.72
C VAL A 217 -22.96 34.81 -31.25
N PRO A 218 -21.72 34.44 -30.92
CA PRO A 218 -21.09 34.96 -29.72
C PRO A 218 -19.95 35.93 -30.05
N LEU A 219 -20.06 37.09 -29.40
CA LEU A 219 -19.05 38.11 -29.18
C LEU A 219 -17.73 37.54 -28.65
N LEU A 220 -16.64 38.22 -28.99
CA LEU A 220 -15.36 38.24 -28.28
C LEU A 220 -15.57 38.39 -26.75
N ASP A 221 -14.77 37.72 -25.93
CA ASP A 221 -13.51 38.31 -25.43
C ASP A 221 -12.75 37.40 -24.43
N SER A 222 -11.43 37.55 -24.53
CA SER A 222 -10.38 37.54 -23.51
C SER A 222 -10.16 36.40 -22.48
N ARG A 223 -8.95 35.83 -22.63
CA ARG A 223 -7.87 35.68 -21.62
C ARG A 223 -8.10 34.76 -20.43
N TRP A 224 -7.40 33.62 -20.46
CA TRP A 224 -6.60 33.18 -19.31
C TRP A 224 -5.17 32.85 -19.75
N THR A 225 -4.25 33.65 -19.25
CA THR A 225 -2.80 33.50 -19.33
C THR A 225 -2.33 32.37 -18.42
N THR A 226 -1.59 31.40 -18.96
CA THR A 226 -0.70 30.54 -18.16
C THR A 226 0.73 30.95 -18.43
N SER A 227 1.31 31.60 -17.43
CA SER A 227 2.72 31.92 -17.34
C SER A 227 3.52 30.67 -16.97
N ASN A 228 4.56 30.44 -17.76
CA ASN A 228 5.91 30.06 -17.35
C ASN A 228 6.11 28.73 -16.59
N TRP A 229 6.44 27.67 -17.34
CA TRP A 229 7.41 26.64 -16.94
C TRP A 229 8.34 26.34 -18.13
N PRO A 230 9.68 26.49 -17.98
CA PRO A 230 10.64 26.20 -19.04
C PRO A 230 11.03 24.72 -19.04
N HIS A 231 11.58 24.26 -20.19
CA HIS A 231 11.92 22.87 -20.57
C HIS A 231 10.68 22.06 -21.03
N GLY A 232 10.28 22.03 -22.31
CA GLY A 232 11.09 21.95 -23.52
C GLY A 232 10.92 20.57 -24.16
N CYS A 233 9.74 20.26 -24.69
CA CYS A 233 9.54 19.15 -25.63
C CYS A 233 8.48 19.56 -26.66
N ARG A 234 8.96 20.11 -27.79
CA ARG A 234 8.16 20.57 -28.92
C ARG A 234 7.96 19.40 -29.87
N ILE A 235 6.73 18.89 -30.00
CA ILE A 235 6.34 18.02 -31.11
C ILE A 235 5.88 18.95 -32.23
N SER A 236 6.73 19.13 -33.24
CA SER A 236 6.38 19.84 -34.47
C SER A 236 5.62 18.91 -35.41
N SER A 237 4.39 19.27 -35.71
CA SER A 237 3.59 18.74 -36.80
C SER A 237 4.19 19.16 -38.14
N GLY A 238 4.48 18.19 -39.02
CA GLY A 238 4.67 18.43 -40.45
C GLY A 238 5.83 17.67 -41.06
N ALA A 239 5.57 16.54 -41.71
CA ALA A 239 6.03 16.24 -43.07
C ALA A 239 5.64 14.80 -43.49
N ARG A 240 5.07 14.76 -44.70
CA ARG A 240 4.67 13.66 -45.59
C ARG A 240 5.53 12.37 -45.55
N CYS A 241 4.85 11.22 -45.58
CA CYS A 241 5.40 9.93 -46.00
C CYS A 241 5.59 9.88 -47.52
N PRO A 242 6.70 9.34 -48.04
CA PRO A 242 6.84 9.04 -49.46
C PRO A 242 6.12 7.73 -49.81
N THR A 243 5.25 7.81 -50.81
CA THR A 243 4.67 6.70 -51.57
C THR A 243 5.72 6.07 -52.48
N THR A 244 5.98 4.76 -52.39
CA THR A 244 6.15 3.86 -53.55
C THR A 244 6.45 2.42 -53.11
N GLY A 245 5.74 1.46 -53.72
CA GLY A 245 6.30 0.14 -54.05
C GLY A 245 5.94 -1.05 -53.14
N CYS A 246 4.71 -1.57 -53.23
CA CYS A 246 4.45 -3.00 -53.00
C CYS A 246 3.42 -3.48 -54.02
N SER A 247 3.92 -4.18 -55.05
CA SER A 247 3.12 -4.88 -56.06
C SER A 247 2.52 -6.15 -55.46
N ASN A 248 1.21 -6.31 -55.63
CA ASN A 248 0.49 -7.56 -55.45
C ASN A 248 0.85 -8.53 -56.58
N SER A 249 1.07 -9.80 -56.27
CA SER A 249 0.69 -10.90 -57.16
C SER A 249 0.22 -12.09 -56.34
N LEU A 250 -1.02 -12.46 -56.62
CA LEU A 250 -1.77 -13.59 -56.10
C LEU A 250 -1.78 -14.68 -57.19
N ALA A 251 -1.80 -15.92 -56.73
CA ALA A 251 -2.43 -17.10 -57.36
C ALA A 251 -1.58 -18.12 -58.15
N ARG A 252 -1.68 -19.34 -57.61
CA ARG A 252 -2.10 -20.62 -58.24
C ARG A 252 -1.04 -21.61 -58.78
N ALA A 253 -1.15 -22.80 -58.18
CA ALA A 253 -1.35 -24.12 -58.78
C ALA A 253 -0.31 -24.67 -59.77
N GLY A 254 0.27 -25.79 -59.34
CA GLY A 254 1.06 -26.77 -60.09
C GLY A 254 1.43 -27.89 -59.12
#